data_AF-A0AAQ5XBP6-F1
#
_entry.id   AF-A0AAQ5XBP6-F1
#
_cell.length_a   1.000
_cell.length_b   1.000
_cell.length_c   1.000
_cell.angle_alpha   90.00
_cell.angle_beta   90.00
_cell.angle_gamma   90.00
#
_symmetry.space_group_name_H-M   'P 1'
#
loop_
_entity.id
_entity.type
_entity.pdbx_description
1 polymer ?
#
loop_
_entity_poly.entity_id
_entity_poly.type
_entity_poly.pdbx_seq_one_letter_code
_entity_poly.pdbx_strand_id
1 'polypeptide(L)'
;MPLLCISLLALLLLPPSLSCNSTKSAGEIIKDYDGIVQVDLNNTRRDITTLLQNSRTACRTQDYHLPNCMAQGINLVSTLSTLTCKMRHLGLPLTDRLTEFVLYSICCSCREKPTKEPKVKLKKRTATGQRRNEQRRIKKENRKLCRANAMLSNMTECYQILKAQSPET
;
A
#
# COMPACT_ATOMS: atom_id res chain seq x y z
N MET A 1 28.18 -33.18 13.85
CA MET A 1 27.39 -32.58 12.76
C MET A 1 26.32 -31.65 13.35
N PRO A 2 26.55 -30.33 13.42
CA PRO A 2 25.60 -29.38 14.01
C PRO A 2 24.97 -28.39 13.01
N LEU A 3 25.24 -28.55 11.71
CA LEU A 3 24.89 -27.55 10.68
C LEU A 3 23.44 -27.60 10.19
N LEU A 4 22.69 -28.67 10.50
CA LEU A 4 21.30 -28.82 10.03
C LEU A 4 20.27 -28.08 10.92
N CYS A 5 20.61 -27.72 12.15
CA CYS A 5 19.67 -27.06 13.07
C CYS A 5 19.52 -25.54 12.83
N ILE A 6 20.48 -24.91 12.15
CA ILE A 6 20.47 -23.46 11.93
C ILE A 6 19.55 -23.08 10.75
N SER A 7 19.39 -23.96 9.75
CA SER A 7 18.53 -23.69 8.59
C SER A 7 17.03 -23.70 8.92
N LEU A 8 16.59 -24.48 9.92
CA LEU A 8 15.17 -24.52 10.32
C LEU A 8 14.74 -23.28 11.11
N LEU A 9 15.63 -22.73 11.94
CA LEU A 9 15.35 -21.51 12.71
C LEU A 9 15.24 -20.26 11.84
N ALA A 10 15.98 -20.20 10.72
CA ALA A 10 15.87 -19.10 9.76
C ALA A 10 14.48 -19.05 9.10
N LEU A 11 13.85 -20.20 8.82
CA LEU A 11 12.49 -20.28 8.27
C LEU A 11 11.41 -19.85 9.28
N LEU A 12 11.61 -20.14 10.58
CA LEU A 12 10.73 -19.69 11.66
C LEU A 12 10.88 -18.20 12.01
N LEU A 13 12.04 -17.62 11.72
CA LEU A 13 12.33 -16.19 11.89
C LEU A 13 11.98 -15.37 10.64
N LEU A 14 11.57 -16.00 9.53
CA LEU A 14 10.93 -15.25 8.45
C LEU A 14 9.65 -14.65 9.02
N PRO A 15 9.53 -13.32 9.09
CA PRO A 15 8.40 -12.71 9.73
C PRO A 15 7.13 -13.15 8.96
N PRO A 16 6.10 -13.66 9.65
CA PRO A 16 4.81 -14.07 9.05
C PRO A 16 4.14 -12.98 8.20
N SER A 17 4.65 -11.76 8.23
CA SER A 17 4.26 -10.63 7.41
C SER A 17 4.71 -10.69 5.94
N LEU A 18 5.44 -11.72 5.49
CA LEU A 18 5.89 -11.85 4.10
C LEU A 18 4.96 -12.70 3.21
N SER A 19 4.01 -13.43 3.81
CA SER A 19 3.06 -14.23 3.06
C SER A 19 1.68 -14.05 3.64
N CYS A 20 0.84 -13.22 3.01
CA CYS A 20 -0.58 -13.37 3.26
C CYS A 20 -1.07 -14.62 2.53
N ASN A 21 -1.50 -15.61 3.30
CA ASN A 21 -2.20 -16.78 2.80
C ASN A 21 -3.69 -16.53 3.00
N SER A 22 -4.32 -15.87 2.03
CA SER A 22 -5.77 -15.65 2.02
C SER A 22 -6.50 -16.99 2.16
N THR A 23 -7.55 -17.01 2.98
CA THR A 23 -8.50 -18.13 3.04
C THR A 23 -9.55 -18.07 1.92
N LYS A 24 -9.73 -16.90 1.29
CA LYS A 24 -10.63 -16.72 0.14
C LYS A 24 -10.00 -17.24 -1.14
N SER A 25 -10.84 -17.87 -1.97
CA SER A 25 -10.51 -18.28 -3.32
C SER A 25 -10.29 -17.07 -4.25
N ALA A 26 -9.62 -17.29 -5.38
CA ALA A 26 -9.42 -16.24 -6.38
C ALA A 26 -10.76 -15.68 -6.90
N GLY A 27 -11.77 -16.54 -7.11
CA GLY A 27 -13.12 -16.15 -7.54
C GLY A 27 -13.83 -15.23 -6.55
N GLU A 28 -13.74 -15.51 -5.25
CA GLU A 28 -14.30 -14.63 -4.21
C GLU A 28 -13.60 -13.27 -4.17
N ILE A 29 -12.27 -13.25 -4.30
CA ILE A 29 -11.49 -12.02 -4.34
C ILE A 29 -11.88 -11.17 -5.57
N ILE A 30 -12.06 -11.82 -6.73
CA ILE A 30 -12.50 -11.15 -7.98
C ILE A 30 -13.92 -10.61 -7.83
N LYS A 31 -14.83 -11.35 -7.20
CA LYS A 31 -16.20 -10.91 -6.94
C LYS A 31 -16.23 -9.67 -6.04
N ASP A 32 -15.45 -9.66 -4.97
CA ASP A 32 -15.31 -8.48 -4.10
C ASP A 32 -14.68 -7.30 -4.86
N TYR A 33 -13.76 -7.59 -5.79
CA TYR A 33 -13.16 -6.58 -6.65
C TYR A 33 -14.19 -5.92 -7.57
N ASP A 34 -14.91 -6.72 -8.35
CA ASP A 34 -15.93 -6.25 -9.28
C ASP A 34 -17.11 -5.56 -8.55
N GLY A 35 -17.39 -5.95 -7.31
CA GLY A 35 -18.48 -5.39 -6.50
C GLY A 35 -18.17 -4.04 -5.84
N ILE A 36 -17.08 -3.96 -5.06
CA ILE A 36 -16.81 -2.80 -4.18
C ILE A 36 -15.41 -2.23 -4.42
N VAL A 37 -14.37 -3.08 -4.45
CA VAL A 37 -12.98 -2.58 -4.43
C VAL A 37 -12.65 -1.77 -5.68
N GLN A 38 -13.16 -2.15 -6.86
CA GLN A 38 -12.91 -1.42 -8.10
C GLN A 38 -13.47 0.01 -8.04
N VAL A 39 -14.65 0.19 -7.44
CA VAL A 39 -15.29 1.50 -7.30
C VAL A 39 -14.44 2.40 -6.40
N ASP A 40 -14.04 1.90 -5.22
CA ASP A 40 -13.18 2.67 -4.31
C ASP A 40 -11.79 2.92 -4.88
N LEU A 41 -11.19 1.96 -5.62
CA LEU A 41 -9.92 2.17 -6.33
C LEU A 41 -10.01 3.35 -7.31
N ASN A 42 -11.09 3.41 -8.09
CA ASN A 42 -11.30 4.47 -9.07
C ASN A 42 -11.60 5.82 -8.42
N ASN A 43 -12.38 5.84 -7.35
CA ASN A 43 -12.67 7.05 -6.59
C ASN A 43 -11.40 7.61 -5.93
N THR A 44 -10.66 6.77 -5.19
CA THR A 44 -9.39 7.17 -4.58
C THR A 44 -8.38 7.65 -5.62
N ARG A 45 -8.31 6.99 -6.79
CA ARG A 45 -7.46 7.45 -7.90
C ARG A 45 -7.85 8.84 -8.35
N ARG A 46 -9.14 9.09 -8.61
CA ARG A 46 -9.66 10.40 -9.03
C ARG A 46 -9.28 11.48 -8.02
N ASP A 47 -9.54 11.24 -6.73
CA ASP A 47 -9.27 12.20 -5.67
C ASP A 47 -7.77 12.55 -5.58
N ILE A 48 -6.90 11.54 -5.62
CA ILE A 48 -5.44 11.75 -5.62
C ILE A 48 -4.99 12.52 -6.86
N THR A 49 -5.50 12.17 -8.05
CA THR A 49 -5.17 12.88 -9.29
C THR A 49 -5.58 14.35 -9.21
N THR A 50 -6.79 14.65 -8.72
CA THR A 50 -7.26 16.02 -8.52
C THR A 50 -6.37 16.79 -7.54
N LEU A 51 -5.98 16.19 -6.41
CA LEU A 51 -5.07 16.82 -5.45
C LEU A 51 -3.68 17.10 -6.04
N LEU A 52 -3.15 16.18 -6.85
CA LEU A 52 -1.86 16.36 -7.52
C LEU A 52 -1.91 17.45 -8.59
N GLN A 53 -3.00 17.55 -9.35
CA GLN A 53 -3.24 18.61 -10.33
C GLN A 53 -3.35 19.99 -9.65
N ASN A 54 -4.14 20.09 -8.58
CA ASN A 54 -4.32 21.33 -7.82
C ASN A 54 -3.00 21.83 -7.21
N SER A 55 -2.15 20.90 -6.76
CA SER A 55 -0.82 21.22 -6.22
C SER A 55 0.27 21.37 -7.28
N ARG A 56 -0.06 21.24 -8.58
CA ARG A 56 0.87 21.27 -9.73
C ARG A 56 2.07 20.34 -9.55
N THR A 57 1.88 19.17 -8.92
CA THR A 57 2.97 18.23 -8.66
C THR A 57 3.05 17.17 -9.73
N ALA A 58 4.19 17.11 -10.43
CA ALA A 58 4.53 16.00 -11.30
C ALA A 58 5.12 14.84 -10.48
N CYS A 59 4.51 13.65 -10.61
CA CYS A 59 5.01 12.44 -9.97
C CYS A 59 6.06 11.77 -10.88
N ARG A 60 7.25 11.49 -10.33
CA ARG A 60 8.21 10.59 -10.98
C ARG A 60 7.93 9.17 -10.51
N THR A 61 7.54 8.29 -11.42
CA THR A 61 7.14 6.91 -11.15
C THR A 61 8.29 6.03 -10.63
N GLN A 62 9.53 6.35 -10.99
CA GLN A 62 10.73 5.57 -10.64
C GLN A 62 11.18 5.65 -9.18
N ASP A 63 10.64 6.58 -8.39
CA ASP A 63 11.16 6.85 -7.03
C ASP A 63 10.59 5.91 -5.95
N TYR A 64 9.70 4.99 -6.31
CA TYR A 64 8.99 4.15 -5.35
C TYR A 64 9.29 2.67 -5.60
N HIS A 65 10.07 2.05 -4.71
CA HIS A 65 10.27 0.60 -4.68
C HIS A 65 8.96 -0.11 -4.28
N LEU A 66 8.08 -0.31 -5.25
CA LEU A 66 6.82 -1.03 -5.13
C LEU A 66 7.00 -2.47 -5.62
N PRO A 67 6.35 -3.45 -4.98
CA PRO A 67 6.28 -4.81 -5.53
C PRO A 67 5.60 -4.76 -6.92
N ASN A 68 6.11 -5.57 -7.84
CA ASN A 68 5.61 -5.69 -9.20
C ASN A 68 4.62 -6.85 -9.30
N CYS A 69 3.44 -6.64 -9.88
CA CYS A 69 2.43 -7.69 -10.08
C CYS A 69 2.74 -8.59 -11.28
N MET A 70 3.60 -8.15 -12.21
CA MET A 70 3.93 -8.86 -13.44
C MET A 70 5.12 -9.83 -13.32
N ALA A 71 5.83 -9.86 -12.19
CA ALA A 71 6.98 -10.77 -12.09
C ALA A 71 6.52 -12.22 -11.94
N GLN A 72 7.24 -13.13 -12.60
CA GLN A 72 6.90 -14.54 -12.68
C GLN A 72 6.96 -15.21 -11.29
N GLY A 73 5.97 -16.05 -10.98
CA GLY A 73 5.89 -16.77 -9.71
C GLY A 73 5.47 -15.92 -8.50
N ILE A 74 5.00 -14.69 -8.72
CA ILE A 74 4.53 -13.83 -7.64
C ILE A 74 3.14 -14.24 -7.15
N ASN A 75 3.00 -14.30 -5.83
CA ASN A 75 1.71 -14.39 -5.17
C ASN A 75 1.01 -13.02 -5.20
N LEU A 76 0.02 -12.86 -6.08
CA LEU A 76 -0.74 -11.61 -6.27
C LEU A 76 -1.44 -11.14 -4.99
N VAL A 77 -1.97 -12.07 -4.19
CA VAL A 77 -2.62 -11.77 -2.89
C VAL A 77 -1.62 -11.19 -1.91
N SER A 78 -0.42 -11.79 -1.81
CA SER A 78 0.66 -11.26 -0.96
C SER A 78 1.12 -9.87 -1.43
N THR A 79 1.19 -9.66 -2.75
CA THR A 79 1.50 -8.35 -3.33
C THR A 79 0.43 -7.31 -3.01
N LEU A 80 -0.86 -7.64 -3.17
CA LEU A 80 -1.98 -6.77 -2.82
C LEU A 80 -1.94 -6.42 -1.33
N SER A 81 -1.73 -7.41 -0.44
CA SER A 81 -1.57 -7.18 1.00
C SER A 81 -0.41 -6.22 1.29
N THR A 82 0.74 -6.44 0.68
CA THR A 82 1.93 -5.61 0.85
C THR A 82 1.70 -4.17 0.38
N LEU A 83 1.10 -3.98 -0.80
CA LEU A 83 0.76 -2.66 -1.34
C LEU A 83 -0.22 -1.94 -0.42
N THR A 84 -1.25 -2.65 0.04
CA THR A 84 -2.32 -2.11 0.89
C THR A 84 -1.79 -1.67 2.24
N CYS A 85 -0.98 -2.50 2.89
CA CYS A 85 -0.36 -2.12 4.16
C CYS A 85 0.64 -0.97 4.01
N LYS A 86 1.38 -0.91 2.89
CA LYS A 86 2.23 0.25 2.60
C LYS A 86 1.41 1.53 2.39
N MET A 87 0.25 1.44 1.74
CA MET A 87 -0.67 2.56 1.50
C MET A 87 -1.26 3.07 2.81
N ARG A 88 -1.79 2.18 3.65
CA ARG A 88 -2.31 2.52 4.99
C ARG A 88 -1.26 3.24 5.84
N HIS A 89 -0.01 2.79 5.76
CA HIS A 89 1.11 3.44 6.46
C HIS A 89 1.53 4.81 5.90
N LEU A 90 1.01 5.25 4.75
CA LEU A 90 1.19 6.63 4.30
C LEU A 90 0.41 7.61 5.19
N GLY A 91 -0.65 7.15 5.87
CA GLY A 91 -1.51 7.99 6.69
C GLY A 91 -2.18 9.07 5.84
N LEU A 92 -2.77 8.66 4.72
CA LEU A 92 -3.59 9.51 3.86
C LEU A 92 -5.05 9.14 4.12
N PRO A 93 -5.86 10.01 4.76
CA PRO A 93 -7.23 9.67 5.14
C PRO A 93 -8.10 9.21 3.97
N LEU A 94 -7.91 9.79 2.79
CA LEU A 94 -8.62 9.42 1.55
C LEU A 94 -8.37 7.98 1.09
N THR A 95 -7.35 7.30 1.64
CA THR A 95 -7.04 5.89 1.32
C THR A 95 -7.61 4.90 2.31
N ASP A 96 -8.09 5.34 3.48
CA ASP A 96 -8.41 4.45 4.60
C ASP A 96 -9.49 3.43 4.23
N ARG A 97 -10.60 3.92 3.68
CA ARG A 97 -11.73 3.08 3.22
C ARG A 97 -11.30 2.06 2.16
N LEU A 98 -10.52 2.49 1.16
CA LEU A 98 -9.99 1.58 0.14
C LEU A 98 -9.12 0.50 0.78
N THR A 99 -8.22 0.88 1.70
CA THR A 99 -7.33 -0.11 2.32
C THR A 99 -8.10 -1.14 3.15
N GLU A 100 -9.19 -0.73 3.79
CA GLU A 100 -10.07 -1.64 4.52
C GLU A 100 -10.75 -2.63 3.59
N PHE A 101 -11.35 -2.17 2.48
CA PHE A 101 -12.01 -3.06 1.53
C PHE A 101 -11.05 -4.00 0.82
N VAL A 102 -9.85 -3.55 0.44
CA VAL A 102 -8.86 -4.45 -0.14
C VAL A 102 -8.49 -5.53 0.88
N LEU A 103 -8.14 -5.17 2.12
CA LEU A 103 -7.77 -6.13 3.17
C LEU A 103 -8.89 -7.13 3.47
N TYR A 104 -10.14 -6.67 3.50
CA TYR A 104 -11.32 -7.53 3.67
C TYR A 104 -11.49 -8.48 2.47
N SER A 105 -11.31 -7.97 1.25
CA SER A 105 -11.42 -8.75 0.02
C SER A 105 -10.40 -9.88 -0.02
N ILE A 106 -9.15 -9.63 0.38
CA ILE A 106 -8.09 -10.64 0.40
C ILE A 106 -7.96 -11.40 1.73
N CYS A 107 -8.84 -11.14 2.70
CA CYS A 107 -8.80 -11.70 4.05
C CYS A 107 -7.42 -11.59 4.73
N CYS A 108 -6.77 -10.42 4.61
CA CYS A 108 -5.46 -10.15 5.21
C CYS A 108 -5.55 -9.00 6.23
N SER A 109 -4.60 -8.93 7.15
CA SER A 109 -4.44 -7.82 8.08
C SER A 109 -3.05 -7.20 7.99
N CYS A 110 -2.94 -5.90 8.28
CA CYS A 110 -1.65 -5.24 8.45
C CYS A 110 -1.18 -5.38 9.89
N ARG A 111 0.13 -5.60 10.11
CA ARG A 111 0.70 -5.43 11.45
C ARG A 111 0.67 -3.95 11.82
N GLU A 112 0.06 -3.63 12.94
CA GLU A 112 0.13 -2.30 13.53
C GLU A 112 1.60 -1.97 13.84
N LYS A 113 2.04 -0.76 13.47
CA LYS A 113 3.31 -0.25 13.98
C LYS A 113 3.07 0.19 15.42
N PRO A 114 3.97 -0.13 16.37
CA PRO A 114 3.92 0.46 17.69
C PRO A 114 3.94 1.99 17.55
N THR A 115 2.91 2.63 18.05
CA THR A 115 2.71 4.07 18.06
C THR A 115 3.87 4.68 18.84
N LYS A 116 4.89 5.20 18.13
CA LYS A 116 5.95 5.94 18.81
C LYS A 116 5.32 7.17 19.44
N GLU A 117 5.36 7.24 20.77
CA GLU A 117 4.88 8.40 21.51
C GLU A 117 5.46 9.69 20.92
N PRO A 118 4.62 10.73 20.72
CA PRO A 118 5.08 11.98 20.18
C PRO A 118 6.03 12.64 21.20
N LYS A 119 7.34 12.60 20.93
CA LYS A 119 8.32 13.42 21.65
C LYS A 119 8.08 14.90 21.33
N VAL A 120 7.24 15.55 22.14
CA VAL A 120 6.96 16.99 22.05
C VAL A 120 8.21 17.74 22.50
N LYS A 121 9.07 18.14 21.54
CA LYS A 121 10.10 19.15 21.80
C LYS A 121 9.53 20.52 21.45
N LEU A 122 9.19 21.31 22.48
CA LEU A 122 8.82 22.71 22.34
C LEU A 122 10.03 23.48 21.76
N LYS A 123 9.96 23.89 20.50
CA LYS A 123 10.93 24.84 19.90
C LYS A 123 10.17 26.11 19.49
N LYS A 124 10.48 27.24 20.14
CA LYS A 124 10.04 28.58 19.71
C LYS A 124 10.52 28.81 18.27
N ARG A 125 9.60 29.03 17.33
CA ARG A 125 9.90 29.24 15.89
C ARG A 125 9.74 30.71 15.52
N THR A 126 10.71 31.25 14.79
CA THR A 126 10.64 32.56 14.12
C THR A 126 9.82 32.46 12.82
N ALA A 127 9.15 33.55 12.42
CA ALA A 127 8.20 33.58 11.28
C ALA A 127 8.81 33.14 9.93
N THR A 128 10.09 33.42 9.69
CA THR A 128 10.85 32.95 8.52
C THR A 128 11.05 31.43 8.51
N GLY A 129 11.13 30.79 9.69
CA GLY A 129 11.21 29.35 9.84
C GLY A 129 9.89 28.62 9.56
N GLN A 130 8.74 29.29 9.76
CA GLN A 130 7.41 28.71 9.47
C GLN A 130 7.19 28.50 7.97
N ARG A 131 7.47 29.50 7.12
CA ARG A 131 7.26 29.39 5.65
C ARG A 131 8.07 28.24 5.03
N ARG A 132 9.35 28.11 5.42
CA ARG A 132 10.22 27.02 4.94
C ARG A 132 9.73 25.64 5.42
N ASN A 133 9.13 25.57 6.60
CA ASN A 133 8.57 24.33 7.13
C ASN A 133 7.27 23.93 6.42
N GLU A 134 6.44 24.90 6.05
CA GLU A 134 5.19 24.67 5.32
C GLU A 134 5.45 24.12 3.92
N GLN A 135 6.36 24.75 3.16
CA GLN A 135 6.72 24.25 1.84
C GLN A 135 7.31 22.82 1.88
N ARG A 136 8.06 22.50 2.93
CA ARG A 136 8.57 21.13 3.17
C ARG A 136 7.45 20.15 3.49
N ARG A 137 6.43 20.58 4.25
CA ARG A 137 5.26 19.78 4.58
C ARG A 137 4.44 19.44 3.33
N ILE A 138 4.11 20.46 2.52
CA ILE A 138 3.41 20.29 1.25
C ILE A 138 4.17 19.32 0.33
N LYS A 139 5.49 19.50 0.17
CA LYS A 139 6.31 18.58 -0.63
C LYS A 139 6.26 17.14 -0.11
N LYS A 140 6.23 16.95 1.21
CA LYS A 140 6.12 15.62 1.83
C LYS A 140 4.75 14.99 1.59
N GLU A 141 3.68 15.77 1.71
CA GLU A 141 2.30 15.32 1.44
C GLU A 141 2.13 14.95 -0.03
N ASN A 142 2.62 15.78 -0.96
CA ASN A 142 2.55 15.48 -2.38
C ASN A 142 3.36 14.22 -2.75
N ARG A 143 4.50 13.98 -2.10
CA ARG A 143 5.25 12.72 -2.27
C ARG A 143 4.46 11.49 -1.80
N LYS A 144 3.67 11.63 -0.72
CA LYS A 144 2.76 10.55 -0.29
C LYS A 144 1.67 10.32 -1.33
N LEU A 145 1.07 11.38 -1.86
CA LEU A 145 0.05 11.29 -2.91
C LEU A 145 0.59 10.60 -4.17
N CYS A 146 1.78 10.99 -4.64
CA CYS A 146 2.43 10.32 -5.77
C CYS A 146 2.69 8.83 -5.51
N ARG A 147 3.16 8.50 -4.30
CA ARG A 147 3.40 7.11 -3.91
C ARG A 147 2.11 6.30 -3.88
N ALA A 148 1.04 6.87 -3.34
CA ALA A 148 -0.28 6.24 -3.31
C ALA A 148 -0.82 6.05 -4.75
N ASN A 149 -0.68 7.04 -5.63
CA ASN A 149 -1.09 6.93 -7.02
C ASN A 149 -0.41 5.76 -7.74
N ALA A 150 0.90 5.60 -7.55
CA ALA A 150 1.66 4.47 -8.11
C ALA A 150 1.19 3.11 -7.53
N MET A 151 0.87 3.05 -6.24
CA MET A 151 0.32 1.84 -5.62
C MET A 151 -1.05 1.48 -6.20
N LEU A 152 -1.92 2.47 -6.45
CA LEU A 152 -3.24 2.24 -7.07
C LEU A 152 -3.10 1.62 -8.46
N SER A 153 -2.15 2.10 -9.27
CA SER A 153 -1.86 1.50 -10.58
C SER A 153 -1.44 0.04 -10.46
N ASN A 154 -0.50 -0.28 -9.57
CA ASN A 154 -0.07 -1.67 -9.34
C ASN A 154 -1.22 -2.54 -8.80
N MET A 155 -2.04 -2.04 -7.88
CA MET A 155 -3.19 -2.79 -7.37
C MET A 155 -4.18 -3.15 -8.48
N THR A 156 -4.50 -2.20 -9.36
CA THR A 156 -5.37 -2.46 -10.51
C THR A 156 -4.79 -3.52 -11.44
N GLU A 157 -3.49 -3.44 -11.73
CA GLU A 157 -2.80 -4.44 -12.54
C GLU A 157 -2.83 -5.83 -11.87
N CYS A 158 -2.57 -5.91 -10.57
CA CYS A 158 -2.68 -7.16 -9.80
C CYS A 158 -4.07 -7.80 -9.92
N TYR A 159 -5.15 -7.02 -9.79
CA TYR A 159 -6.51 -7.53 -9.94
C TYR A 159 -6.82 -7.97 -11.37
N GLN A 160 -6.32 -7.25 -12.38
CA GLN A 160 -6.47 -7.63 -13.78
C GLN A 160 -5.78 -8.96 -14.10
N ILE A 161 -4.56 -9.16 -13.59
CA ILE A 161 -3.84 -10.43 -13.74
C ILE A 161 -4.58 -11.55 -12.99
N LEU A 162 -5.05 -11.29 -11.76
CA LEU A 162 -5.80 -12.26 -10.98
C LEU A 162 -7.05 -12.74 -11.72
N LYS A 163 -7.78 -11.81 -12.34
CA LYS A 163 -8.96 -12.09 -13.18
C LYS A 163 -8.58 -12.91 -14.42
N ALA A 164 -7.50 -12.56 -15.10
CA ALA A 164 -7.03 -13.30 -16.28
C ALA A 164 -6.56 -14.73 -15.96
N GLN A 165 -6.05 -14.98 -14.75
CA GLN A 165 -5.59 -16.30 -14.29
C GLN A 165 -6.71 -17.19 -13.75
N SER A 166 -7.91 -16.64 -13.53
CA SER A 166 -9.05 -17.37 -12.97
C SER A 166 -10.13 -17.54 -14.04
N PRO A 167 -10.06 -18.58 -14.89
CA PRO A 167 -11.13 -18.85 -15.84
C PRO A 167 -12.44 -19.06 -15.08
N GLU A 168 -13.49 -18.37 -15.52
CA GLU A 168 -14.84 -18.50 -15.00
C GLU A 168 -15.22 -19.99 -14.94
N THR A 169 -15.56 -20.47 -13.74
CA THR A 169 -16.06 -21.84 -13.51
C THR A 169 -17.57 -21.79 -13.37
#